data_AF-A0A7C3LW03-F1
#
_entry.id   AF-A0A7C3LW03-F1
#
_cell.length_a   1.000
_cell.length_b   1.000
_cell.length_c   1.000
_cell.angle_alpha   90.00
_cell.angle_beta   90.00
_cell.angle_gamma   90.00
#
_symmetry.space_group_name_H-M   'P 1'
#
loop_
_entity.id
_entity.type
_entity.pdbx_description
1 polymer ?
#
loop_
_entity_poly.entity_id
_entity_poly.type
_entity_poly.pdbx_seq_one_letter_code
_entity_poly.pdbx_strand_id
1 'polypeptide(L)'
;MSLIREKNIYKFVLLGLVSIGMTGCAETNAMMGNHLNAAQSYRSSAKQTEKDAHEQGVILNHLSAANKYAEAGLTRLKSAKEYGELGNPSQEASEYKKASDDFGLASSESSKASGGTK
;
A
#
# COMPACT_ATOMS: atom_id res chain seq x y z
N MET A 1 -20.76 1.87 78.92
CA MET A 1 -21.13 2.82 77.86
C MET A 1 -20.18 2.66 76.66
N SER A 2 -20.22 1.52 75.97
CA SER A 2 -19.19 1.19 74.96
C SER A 2 -19.64 0.13 73.94
N LEU A 3 -20.84 0.26 73.36
CA LEU A 3 -21.27 -0.62 72.25
C LEU A 3 -22.02 0.11 71.13
N ILE A 4 -22.32 1.41 71.29
CA ILE A 4 -23.08 2.21 70.31
C ILE A 4 -22.13 2.97 69.34
N ARG A 5 -20.90 3.26 69.77
CA ARG A 5 -19.95 4.09 69.00
C ARG A 5 -19.26 3.33 67.87
N GLU A 6 -19.01 2.03 68.03
CA GLU A 6 -18.35 1.20 67.00
C GLU A 6 -19.27 0.88 65.83
N LYS A 7 -20.55 0.58 66.07
CA LYS A 7 -21.51 0.25 64.99
C LYS A 7 -21.71 1.37 63.97
N ASN A 8 -21.50 2.63 64.35
CA ASN A 8 -21.63 3.75 63.42
C ASN A 8 -20.38 3.94 62.55
N ILE A 9 -19.18 3.65 63.06
CA ILE A 9 -17.94 3.76 62.28
C ILE A 9 -17.92 2.74 61.13
N TYR A 10 -18.35 1.50 61.40
CA TYR A 10 -18.47 0.47 60.35
C TYR A 10 -19.44 0.86 59.24
N LYS A 11 -20.55 1.55 59.56
CA LYS A 11 -21.52 2.00 58.53
C LYS A 11 -20.94 3.09 57.62
N PHE A 12 -20.14 4.00 58.15
CA PHE A 12 -19.50 5.06 57.35
C PHE A 12 -18.34 4.52 56.50
N VAL A 13 -17.56 3.56 57.00
CA VAL A 13 -16.48 2.92 56.23
C VAL A 13 -17.03 2.02 55.11
N LEU A 14 -18.12 1.29 55.35
CA LEU A 14 -18.78 0.49 54.32
C LEU A 14 -19.36 1.36 53.19
N LEU A 15 -19.95 2.51 53.53
CA LEU A 15 -20.48 3.45 52.54
C LEU A 15 -19.35 4.06 51.68
N GLY A 16 -18.19 4.37 52.27
CA GLY A 16 -17.04 4.90 51.55
C GLY A 16 -16.44 3.90 50.54
N LEU A 17 -16.40 2.61 50.88
CA LEU A 17 -15.89 1.56 49.99
C LEU A 17 -16.83 1.25 48.82
N VAL A 18 -18.15 1.38 49.00
CA VAL A 18 -19.14 1.18 47.92
C VAL A 18 -19.07 2.31 46.88
N SER A 19 -18.74 3.54 47.28
CA SER A 19 -18.62 4.67 46.36
C SER A 19 -17.35 4.66 45.48
N ILE A 20 -16.30 3.92 45.85
CA ILE A 20 -15.03 3.87 45.09
C ILE A 20 -15.09 2.77 44.00
N GLY A 21 -15.95 1.76 44.16
CA GLY A 21 -16.07 0.65 43.21
C GLY A 21 -16.84 0.96 41.92
N MET A 22 -17.62 2.05 41.86
CA MET A 22 -18.52 2.33 40.72
C MET A 22 -17.97 3.32 39.68
N THR A 23 -16.87 4.03 39.96
CA THR A 23 -16.27 4.98 39.00
C THR A 23 -15.25 4.33 38.07
N GLY A 24 -14.57 3.25 38.50
CA GLY A 24 -13.54 2.57 37.70
C GLY A 24 -14.05 1.80 36.47
N CYS A 25 -15.33 1.41 36.41
CA CYS A 25 -15.86 0.67 35.26
C CYS A 25 -16.13 1.56 34.04
N ALA A 26 -16.46 2.84 34.24
CA ALA A 26 -16.73 3.77 33.14
C ALA A 26 -15.45 4.18 32.41
N GLU A 27 -14.39 4.49 33.16
CA GLU A 27 -13.08 4.84 32.59
C GLU A 27 -12.42 3.65 31.87
N THR A 28 -12.55 2.44 32.41
CA THR A 28 -12.01 1.23 31.76
C THR A 28 -12.74 0.92 30.45
N ASN A 29 -14.07 1.07 30.40
CA ASN A 29 -14.85 0.87 29.17
C ASN A 29 -14.58 1.96 28.13
N ALA A 30 -14.41 3.22 28.55
CA ALA A 30 -14.02 4.31 27.66
C ALA A 30 -12.59 4.13 27.10
N MET A 31 -11.66 3.69 27.94
CA MET A 31 -10.28 3.40 27.54
C MET A 31 -10.20 2.20 26.58
N MET A 32 -10.91 1.10 26.87
CA MET A 32 -11.02 -0.04 25.95
C MET A 32 -11.67 0.35 24.62
N GLY A 33 -12.74 1.14 24.65
CA GLY A 33 -13.37 1.67 23.43
C GLY A 33 -12.41 2.54 22.61
N ASN A 34 -11.62 3.38 23.27
CA ASN A 34 -10.60 4.21 22.62
C ASN A 34 -9.49 3.35 21.99
N HIS A 35 -8.99 2.33 22.69
CA HIS A 35 -7.99 1.40 22.16
C HIS A 35 -8.53 0.56 20.99
N LEU A 36 -9.78 0.08 21.06
CA LEU A 36 -10.42 -0.65 19.97
C LEU A 36 -10.58 0.22 18.72
N ASN A 37 -11.00 1.47 18.88
CA ASN A 37 -11.10 2.42 17.79
C ASN A 37 -9.72 2.73 17.18
N ALA A 38 -8.71 2.96 18.03
CA ALA A 38 -7.33 3.17 17.58
C ALA A 38 -6.80 1.95 16.79
N ALA A 39 -7.01 0.73 17.30
CA ALA A 39 -6.61 -0.49 16.63
C ALA A 39 -7.30 -0.66 15.27
N GLN A 40 -8.60 -0.38 15.19
CA GLN A 40 -9.35 -0.42 13.92
C GLN A 40 -8.85 0.64 12.94
N SER A 41 -8.54 1.84 13.41
CA SER A 41 -7.95 2.91 12.61
C SER A 41 -6.59 2.50 12.04
N TYR A 42 -5.67 2.01 12.89
CA TYR A 42 -4.36 1.53 12.43
C TYR A 42 -4.47 0.37 11.45
N ARG A 43 -5.38 -0.58 11.68
CA ARG A 43 -5.63 -1.67 10.73
C ARG A 43 -6.12 -1.17 9.38
N SER A 44 -6.99 -0.17 9.38
CA SER A 44 -7.54 0.41 8.14
C SER A 44 -6.47 1.19 7.39
N SER A 45 -5.65 1.96 8.11
CA SER A 45 -4.49 2.65 7.55
C SER A 45 -3.49 1.66 6.94
N ALA A 46 -3.15 0.57 7.63
CA ALA A 46 -2.23 -0.44 7.13
C ALA A 46 -2.75 -1.09 5.83
N LYS A 47 -4.04 -1.47 5.79
CA LYS A 47 -4.67 -1.99 4.56
C LYS A 47 -4.62 -1.00 3.40
N GLN A 48 -4.82 0.28 3.66
CA GLN A 48 -4.72 1.29 2.62
C GLN A 48 -3.27 1.41 2.12
N THR A 49 -2.29 1.43 3.02
CA THR A 49 -0.87 1.43 2.66
C THR A 49 -0.47 0.19 1.84
N GLU A 50 -0.95 -1.00 2.21
CA GLU A 50 -0.73 -2.23 1.43
C GLU A 50 -1.30 -2.12 0.02
N LYS A 51 -2.51 -1.56 -0.11
CA LYS A 51 -3.17 -1.33 -1.41
C LYS A 51 -2.37 -0.32 -2.25
N ASP A 52 -1.98 0.81 -1.67
CA ASP A 52 -1.22 1.85 -2.37
C ASP A 52 0.14 1.32 -2.84
N ALA A 53 0.83 0.55 -1.99
CA ALA A 53 2.10 -0.08 -2.34
C ALA A 53 1.94 -1.11 -3.47
N HIS A 54 0.87 -1.90 -3.46
CA HIS A 54 0.56 -2.83 -4.52
C HIS A 54 0.31 -2.12 -5.86
N GLU A 55 -0.54 -1.10 -5.86
CA GLU A 55 -0.86 -0.30 -7.05
C GLU A 55 0.40 0.38 -7.63
N GLN A 56 1.21 1.00 -6.78
CA GLN A 56 2.49 1.61 -7.18
C GLN A 56 3.45 0.56 -7.75
N GLY A 57 3.54 -0.62 -7.13
CA GLY A 57 4.37 -1.72 -7.62
C GLY A 57 3.99 -2.19 -9.02
N VAL A 58 2.68 -2.30 -9.29
CA VAL A 58 2.17 -2.66 -10.63
C VAL A 58 2.54 -1.59 -11.66
N ILE A 59 2.32 -0.31 -11.34
CA ILE A 59 2.66 0.81 -12.24
C ILE A 59 4.17 0.81 -12.56
N LEU A 60 5.02 0.66 -11.54
CA LEU A 60 6.47 0.64 -11.72
C LEU A 60 6.94 -0.55 -12.56
N ASN A 61 6.30 -1.71 -12.42
CA ASN A 61 6.60 -2.88 -13.26
C ASN A 61 6.30 -2.61 -14.74
N HIS A 62 5.15 -2.00 -15.05
CA HIS A 62 4.80 -1.61 -16.42
C HIS A 62 5.76 -0.57 -16.99
N LEU A 63 6.15 0.45 -16.21
CA LEU A 63 7.15 1.44 -16.64
C LEU A 63 8.52 0.81 -16.88
N SER A 64 8.94 -0.11 -16.02
CA SER A 64 10.20 -0.85 -16.19
C SER A 64 10.19 -1.69 -17.47
N ALA A 65 9.08 -2.39 -17.75
CA ALA A 65 8.92 -3.15 -18.98
C ALA A 65 8.94 -2.24 -20.22
N ALA A 66 8.20 -1.12 -20.18
CA ALA A 66 8.18 -0.14 -21.25
C ALA A 66 9.59 0.37 -21.61
N ASN A 67 10.39 0.72 -20.60
CA ASN A 67 11.75 1.20 -20.81
C ASN A 67 12.64 0.11 -21.46
N LYS A 68 12.54 -1.14 -21.00
CA LYS A 68 13.31 -2.26 -21.58
C LYS A 68 12.96 -2.50 -23.05
N TYR A 69 11.67 -2.45 -23.41
CA TYR A 69 11.26 -2.56 -24.81
C TYR A 69 11.75 -1.38 -25.64
N ALA A 70 11.69 -0.14 -25.13
CA ALA A 70 12.22 1.02 -25.85
C ALA A 70 13.74 0.90 -26.10
N GLU A 71 14.51 0.45 -25.11
CA GLU A 71 15.95 0.20 -25.24
C GLU A 71 16.26 -0.90 -26.27
N ALA A 72 15.47 -1.97 -26.28
CA ALA A 72 15.57 -3.03 -27.29
C ALA A 72 15.30 -2.48 -28.70
N GLY A 73 14.23 -1.67 -28.86
CA GLY A 73 13.90 -1.01 -30.12
C GLY A 73 15.02 -0.11 -30.63
N LEU A 74 15.62 0.71 -29.76
CA LEU A 74 16.78 1.55 -30.10
C LEU A 74 18.00 0.73 -30.52
N THR A 75 18.25 -0.40 -29.86
CA THR A 75 19.36 -1.30 -30.20
C THR A 75 19.15 -1.93 -31.58
N ARG A 76 17.92 -2.31 -31.90
CA ARG A 76 17.56 -2.85 -33.23
C ARG A 76 17.68 -1.81 -34.33
N LEU A 77 17.32 -0.55 -34.08
CA LEU A 77 17.57 0.54 -35.04
C LEU A 77 19.06 0.69 -35.37
N LYS A 78 19.94 0.58 -34.37
CA LYS A 78 21.40 0.58 -34.60
C LYS A 78 21.80 -0.62 -35.46
N SER A 79 21.33 -1.82 -35.13
CA SER A 79 21.61 -3.02 -35.94
C SER A 79 21.10 -2.90 -37.38
N ALA A 80 19.91 -2.33 -37.59
CA ALA A 80 19.35 -2.09 -38.92
C ALA A 80 20.27 -1.16 -39.74
N LYS A 81 20.77 -0.09 -39.13
CA LYS A 81 21.74 0.83 -39.75
C LYS A 81 23.02 0.10 -40.19
N GLU A 82 23.60 -0.72 -39.32
CA GLU A 82 24.80 -1.52 -39.67
C GLU A 82 24.52 -2.48 -40.84
N TYR A 83 23.35 -3.15 -40.85
CA TYR A 83 22.98 -4.01 -41.98
C TYR A 83 22.78 -3.24 -43.28
N GLY A 84 22.22 -2.02 -43.22
CA GLY A 84 22.10 -1.13 -44.38
C GLY A 84 23.47 -0.72 -44.93
N GLU A 85 24.41 -0.37 -44.06
CA GLU A 85 25.80 -0.03 -44.44
C GLU A 85 26.53 -1.23 -45.07
N LEU A 86 26.23 -2.45 -44.65
CA LEU A 86 26.76 -3.69 -45.22
C LEU A 86 26.05 -4.14 -46.52
N GLY A 87 25.02 -3.41 -46.97
CA GLY A 87 24.24 -3.78 -48.15
C GLY A 87 23.40 -5.04 -47.95
N ASN A 88 22.92 -5.28 -46.73
CA ASN A 88 22.05 -6.41 -46.37
C ASN A 88 20.60 -5.94 -46.10
N PRO A 89 19.83 -5.60 -47.15
CA PRO A 89 18.50 -5.00 -47.00
C PRO A 89 17.47 -5.95 -46.35
N SER A 90 17.69 -7.27 -46.45
CA SER A 90 16.81 -8.26 -45.82
C SER A 90 16.89 -8.19 -44.29
N GLN A 91 18.11 -8.17 -43.74
CA GLN A 91 18.31 -8.04 -42.30
C GLN A 91 18.00 -6.63 -41.81
N GLU A 92 18.33 -5.59 -42.58
CA GLU A 92 17.95 -4.21 -42.27
C GLU A 92 16.42 -4.07 -42.08
N ALA A 93 15.63 -4.53 -43.05
CA ALA A 93 14.17 -4.48 -42.97
C ALA A 93 13.62 -5.32 -41.80
N SER A 94 14.21 -6.50 -41.56
CA SER A 94 13.88 -7.36 -40.41
C SER A 94 14.10 -6.65 -39.08
N GLU A 95 15.24 -5.98 -38.90
CA GLU A 95 15.56 -5.25 -37.67
C GLU A 95 14.69 -4.00 -37.49
N TYR A 96 14.38 -3.25 -38.55
CA TYR A 96 13.40 -2.16 -38.47
C TYR A 96 12.01 -2.66 -38.04
N LYS A 97 11.55 -3.79 -38.58
CA LYS A 97 10.25 -4.37 -38.20
C LYS A 97 10.23 -4.74 -36.72
N LYS A 98 11.27 -5.42 -36.25
CA LYS A 98 11.40 -5.80 -34.83
C LYS A 98 11.54 -4.59 -33.91
N ALA A 99 12.19 -3.51 -34.36
CA ALA A 99 12.27 -2.25 -33.61
C ALA A 99 10.89 -1.60 -33.48
N SER A 100 10.10 -1.59 -34.55
CA SER A 100 8.71 -1.12 -34.54
C SER A 100 7.85 -1.93 -33.55
N ASP A 101 8.03 -3.25 -33.52
CA ASP A 101 7.28 -4.11 -32.60
C ASP A 101 7.64 -3.83 -31.14
N ASP A 102 8.93 -3.65 -30.83
CA ASP A 102 9.39 -3.24 -29.50
C ASP A 102 8.81 -1.89 -29.08
N PHE A 103 8.81 -0.87 -29.94
CA PHE A 103 8.19 0.42 -29.61
C PHE A 103 6.67 0.29 -29.41
N GLY A 104 6.00 -0.59 -30.15
CA GLY A 104 4.60 -0.92 -29.93
C GLY A 104 4.36 -1.52 -28.54
N LEU A 105 5.21 -2.46 -28.12
CA LEU A 105 5.16 -3.04 -26.77
C LEU A 105 5.46 -1.99 -25.70
N ALA A 106 6.47 -1.14 -25.91
CA ALA A 106 6.82 -0.06 -24.98
C ALA A 106 5.64 0.92 -24.78
N SER A 107 4.96 1.28 -25.87
CA SER A 107 3.78 2.15 -25.84
C SER A 107 2.60 1.49 -25.11
N SER A 108 2.37 0.20 -25.34
CA SER A 108 1.34 -0.59 -24.66
C SER A 108 1.57 -0.65 -23.14
N GLU A 109 2.79 -0.98 -22.71
CA GLU A 109 3.14 -1.02 -21.29
C GLU A 109 3.07 0.37 -20.64
N SER A 110 3.49 1.43 -21.33
CA SER A 110 3.33 2.82 -20.85
C SER A 110 1.87 3.22 -20.68
N SER A 111 0.99 2.74 -21.58
CA SER A 111 -0.45 2.98 -21.49
C SER A 111 -1.06 2.27 -20.27
N LYS A 112 -0.64 1.03 -20.00
CA LYS A 112 -1.07 0.30 -18.79
C LYS A 112 -0.62 1.00 -17.51
N ALA A 113 0.60 1.53 -17.48
CA ALA A 113 1.13 2.29 -16.34
C ALA A 113 0.34 3.59 -16.05
N SER A 114 -0.26 4.21 -17.06
CA SER A 114 -1.06 5.43 -16.93
C SER A 114 -2.55 5.19 -16.64
N GLY A 115 -2.95 3.92 -16.40
CA GLY A 115 -4.35 3.56 -16.17
C GLY A 115 -5.16 3.39 -17.46
N GLY A 116 -4.50 3.33 -18.62
CA GLY A 116 -5.11 2.99 -19.89
C GLY A 116 -5.53 1.52 -19.94
N THR A 117 -6.74 1.23 -19.50
CA THR A 117 -7.40 -0.06 -19.73
C THR A 117 -7.92 -0.11 -21.16
N LYS A 118 -7.44 -1.06 -21.97
CA LYS A 118 -8.25 -1.63 -23.05
C LYS A 118 -8.90 -2.90 -22.53
#